data_AF-A0AAD3NDJ5-F1
#
_entry.id   AF-A0AAD3NDJ5-F1
#
_cell.length_a   1.000
_cell.length_b   1.000
_cell.length_c   1.000
_cell.angle_alpha   90.00
_cell.angle_beta   90.00
_cell.angle_gamma   90.00
#
_symmetry.space_group_name_H-M   'P 1'
#
loop_
_entity.id
_entity.type
_entity.pdbx_description
1 polymer ?
#
loop_
_entity_poly.entity_id
_entity_poly.type
_entity_poly.pdbx_seq_one_letter_code
_entity_poly.pdbx_strand_id
1 'polypeptide(L)'
;MTVKEVLQSLVDDNMVDCERVGTSNYYWAFPSKALNARNHKLEELKKQISEAKQRKASLQKAVEKAKVGRQDTKERSSLLQELQALREERTRLQAELEKYRECDPEVVEEM
;
A
#
# COMPACT_ATOMS: atom_id res chain seq x y z
N MET A 1 -50.30 -11.94 -3.48
CA MET A 1 -48.93 -12.39 -3.15
C MET A 1 -48.01 -12.41 -4.38
N THR A 2 -48.50 -12.70 -5.58
CA THR A 2 -47.67 -12.89 -6.78
C THR A 2 -46.90 -11.66 -7.30
N VAL A 3 -47.52 -10.48 -7.41
CA VAL A 3 -46.85 -9.31 -8.03
C VAL A 3 -45.67 -8.77 -7.19
N LYS A 4 -45.81 -8.77 -5.86
CA LYS A 4 -44.76 -8.29 -4.94
C LYS A 4 -43.53 -9.21 -4.96
N GLU A 5 -43.75 -10.53 -4.99
CA GLU A 5 -42.67 -11.52 -5.06
C GLU A 5 -41.93 -11.44 -6.40
N VAL A 6 -42.65 -11.30 -7.52
CA VAL A 6 -42.04 -11.11 -8.84
C VAL A 6 -41.27 -9.80 -8.91
N LEU A 7 -41.82 -8.69 -8.41
CA LEU A 7 -41.10 -7.42 -8.34
C LEU A 7 -39.82 -7.54 -7.51
N GLN A 8 -39.88 -8.22 -6.36
CA GLN A 8 -38.70 -8.43 -5.52
C GLN A 8 -37.64 -9.26 -6.26
N SER A 9 -38.02 -10.35 -6.91
CA SER A 9 -37.09 -11.16 -7.73
C SER A 9 -36.41 -10.32 -8.81
N LEU A 10 -37.17 -9.46 -9.51
CA LEU A 10 -36.60 -8.58 -10.55
C LEU A 10 -35.66 -7.50 -9.99
N VAL A 11 -35.91 -7.03 -8.77
CA VAL A 11 -35.00 -6.12 -8.06
C VAL A 11 -33.73 -6.84 -7.64
N ASP A 12 -33.85 -8.05 -7.11
CA ASP A 12 -32.71 -8.88 -6.69
C ASP A 12 -31.81 -9.23 -7.89
N ASP A 13 -32.40 -9.45 -9.08
CA ASP A 13 -31.71 -9.67 -10.35
C ASP A 13 -31.19 -8.36 -11.00
N ASN A 14 -31.32 -7.21 -10.34
CA ASN A 14 -30.95 -5.87 -10.83
C ASN A 14 -31.63 -5.45 -12.15
N MET A 15 -32.75 -6.07 -12.50
CA MET A 15 -33.54 -5.73 -13.70
C MET A 15 -34.47 -4.54 -13.46
N VAL A 16 -34.92 -4.35 -12.22
CA VAL A 16 -35.78 -3.24 -11.78
C VAL A 16 -35.08 -2.52 -10.64
N ASP A 17 -35.07 -1.19 -10.69
CA ASP A 17 -34.66 -0.37 -9.56
C ASP A 17 -35.80 -0.22 -8.56
N CYS A 18 -35.43 -0.13 -7.28
CA CYS A 18 -36.34 0.22 -6.22
C CYS A 18 -35.72 1.32 -5.36
N GLU A 19 -36.44 2.41 -5.14
CA GLU A 19 -36.06 3.44 -4.18
C GLU A 19 -37.22 3.81 -3.28
N ARG A 20 -36.91 4.01 -2.00
CA ARG A 20 -37.89 4.45 -1.01
C ARG A 20 -37.86 5.96 -0.90
N VAL A 21 -38.96 6.60 -1.26
CA VAL A 21 -39.16 8.04 -1.12
C VAL A 21 -40.28 8.26 -0.11
N GLY A 22 -39.91 8.72 1.08
CA GLY A 22 -40.82 8.85 2.23
C GLY A 22 -41.32 7.50 2.73
N THR A 23 -42.64 7.31 2.73
CA THR A 23 -43.31 6.08 3.17
C THR A 23 -43.55 5.08 2.03
N SER A 24 -43.21 5.44 0.79
CA SER A 24 -43.56 4.67 -0.42
C SER A 24 -42.31 4.17 -1.15
N ASN A 25 -42.40 2.97 -1.75
CA ASN A 25 -41.37 2.43 -2.62
C ASN A 25 -41.75 2.68 -4.09
N TYR A 26 -40.79 3.14 -4.87
CA TYR A 26 -40.92 3.42 -6.29
C TYR A 26 -40.07 2.43 -7.07
N TYR A 27 -40.65 1.86 -8.12
CA TYR A 27 -40.01 0.86 -8.97
C TYR A 27 -39.96 1.36 -10.41
N TRP A 28 -38.81 1.23 -11.08
CA TRP A 28 -38.66 1.60 -12.49
C TRP A 28 -37.59 0.77 -13.18
N ALA A 29 -37.62 0.75 -14.51
CA ALA A 29 -36.61 0.11 -15.33
C ALA A 29 -36.42 0.90 -16.63
N PHE A 30 -35.16 1.16 -17.00
CA PHE A 30 -34.82 1.80 -18.27
C PHE A 30 -33.98 0.84 -19.12
N PRO A 31 -34.32 0.62 -20.41
CA PRO A 31 -33.55 -0.26 -21.28
C PRO A 31 -32.06 0.12 -21.40
N SER A 32 -31.75 1.42 -21.29
CA SER A 32 -30.39 1.96 -21.39
C SER A 32 -29.53 1.77 -20.13
N LYS A 33 -30.13 1.43 -18.99
CA LYS A 33 -29.41 1.41 -17.70
C LYS A 33 -28.23 0.44 -17.70
N ALA A 34 -28.46 -0.81 -18.13
CA ALA A 34 -27.42 -1.83 -18.15
C ALA A 34 -26.24 -1.41 -19.04
N LEU A 35 -26.54 -0.83 -20.21
CA LEU A 35 -25.54 -0.30 -21.14
C LEU A 35 -24.74 0.85 -20.50
N ASN A 36 -25.42 1.82 -19.90
CA ASN A 36 -24.78 2.96 -19.26
C ASN A 36 -23.90 2.54 -18.07
N ALA A 37 -24.39 1.62 -17.23
CA ALA A 37 -23.60 1.10 -16.10
C ALA A 37 -22.32 0.40 -16.57
N ARG A 38 -22.40 -0.39 -17.65
CA ARG A 38 -21.22 -1.05 -18.24
C ARG A 38 -20.25 -0.05 -18.85
N ASN A 39 -20.75 0.97 -19.57
CA ASN A 39 -19.91 2.03 -20.13
C ASN A 39 -19.19 2.83 -19.04
N HIS A 40 -19.91 3.23 -17.98
CA HIS A 40 -19.28 3.89 -16.83
C HIS A 40 -18.21 3.01 -16.19
N LYS A 41 -18.49 1.73 -15.99
CA LYS A 41 -17.50 0.82 -15.40
C LYS A 41 -16.27 0.65 -16.29
N LEU A 42 -16.48 0.60 -17.61
CA LEU A 42 -15.41 0.50 -18.59
C LEU A 42 -14.52 1.75 -18.57
N GLU A 43 -15.10 2.95 -18.52
CA GLU A 43 -14.33 4.19 -18.42
C GLU A 43 -13.58 4.32 -17.09
N GLU A 44 -14.20 3.92 -15.97
CA GLU A 44 -13.53 3.85 -14.67
C GLU A 44 -12.31 2.91 -14.72
N LEU A 45 -12.47 1.71 -15.27
CA LEU A 45 -11.37 0.73 -15.40
C LEU A 45 -10.27 1.23 -16.34
N LYS A 46 -10.62 1.88 -17.45
CA LYS A 46 -9.62 2.53 -18.34
C LYS A 46 -8.81 3.58 -17.61
N LYS A 47 -9.47 4.43 -16.80
CA LYS A 47 -8.80 5.45 -15.98
C LYS A 47 -7.84 4.80 -14.98
N GLN A 48 -8.30 3.78 -14.25
CA GLN A 48 -7.46 3.05 -13.29
C GLN A 48 -6.25 2.40 -13.97
N ILE A 49 -6.42 1.81 -15.16
CA ILE A 49 -5.31 1.24 -15.94
C ILE A 49 -4.29 2.32 -16.32
N SER A 50 -4.76 3.49 -16.76
CA SER A 50 -3.88 4.60 -17.13
C SER A 50 -3.06 5.09 -15.92
N GLU A 51 -3.71 5.31 -14.79
CA GLU A 51 -3.06 5.74 -13.55
C GLU A 51 -2.06 4.70 -13.05
N ALA A 52 -2.43 3.41 -13.07
CA ALA A 52 -1.54 2.32 -12.68
C ALA A 52 -0.31 2.23 -13.59
N LYS A 53 -0.48 2.41 -14.91
CA LYS A 53 0.64 2.45 -15.87
C LYS A 53 1.59 3.62 -15.58
N GLN A 54 1.04 4.81 -15.30
CA GLN A 54 1.85 5.98 -14.95
C GLN A 54 2.62 5.77 -13.65
N ARG A 55 1.97 5.22 -12.61
CA ARG A 55 2.62 4.87 -11.33
C ARG A 55 3.71 3.82 -11.51
N LYS A 56 3.47 2.79 -12.33
CA LYS A 56 4.50 1.78 -12.65
C LYS A 56 5.71 2.42 -13.30
N ALA A 57 5.51 3.29 -14.29
CA ALA A 57 6.60 3.96 -14.99
C ALA A 57 7.40 4.89 -14.07
N SER A 58 6.74 5.63 -13.17
CA SER A 58 7.45 6.50 -12.20
C SER A 58 8.24 5.68 -11.18
N LEU A 59 7.66 4.59 -10.65
CA LEU A 59 8.34 3.69 -9.73
C LEU A 59 9.54 2.99 -10.37
N GLN A 60 9.40 2.52 -11.61
CA GLN A 60 10.52 1.93 -12.36
C GLN A 60 11.67 2.93 -12.51
N LYS A 61 11.38 4.19 -12.88
CA LYS A 61 12.41 5.24 -12.95
C LYS A 61 13.06 5.51 -11.59
N ALA A 62 12.29 5.51 -10.50
CA ALA A 62 12.83 5.69 -9.16
C ALA A 62 13.75 4.53 -8.73
N VAL A 63 13.35 3.29 -9.03
CA VAL A 63 14.16 2.09 -8.79
C VAL A 63 15.46 2.14 -9.59
N GLU A 64 15.41 2.45 -10.88
CA GLU A 64 16.62 2.55 -11.70
C GLU A 64 17.57 3.65 -11.20
N LYS A 65 17.03 4.81 -10.80
CA LYS A 65 17.84 5.86 -10.15
C LYS A 65 18.48 5.40 -8.84
N ALA A 66 17.75 4.66 -8.01
CA ALA A 66 18.26 4.15 -6.74
C ALA A 66 19.28 3.01 -6.90
N LYS A 67 19.23 2.27 -8.02
CA LYS A 67 20.22 1.24 -8.36
C LYS A 67 21.56 1.85 -8.75
N VAL A 68 21.59 3.06 -9.31
CA VAL A 68 22.85 3.76 -9.58
C VAL A 68 23.56 4.04 -8.25
N GLY A 69 24.78 3.51 -8.08
CA GLY A 69 25.52 3.53 -6.81
C GLY A 69 25.12 2.45 -5.80
N ARG A 70 24.12 1.62 -6.12
CA ARG A 70 23.73 0.43 -5.35
C ARG A 70 23.75 -0.86 -6.15
N GLN A 71 24.70 -0.96 -7.07
CA GLN A 71 24.90 -2.16 -7.86
C GLN A 71 25.38 -3.31 -6.96
N ASP A 72 24.84 -4.51 -7.18
CA ASP A 72 25.32 -5.72 -6.53
C ASP A 72 26.68 -6.11 -7.12
N THR A 73 27.73 -5.54 -6.55
CA THR A 73 29.13 -5.92 -6.80
C THR A 73 29.64 -6.76 -5.64
N LYS A 74 30.61 -7.64 -5.91
CA LYS A 74 31.28 -8.41 -4.86
C LYS A 74 31.88 -7.49 -3.79
N GLU A 75 32.47 -6.38 -4.21
CA GLU A 75 33.03 -5.36 -3.33
C GLU A 75 31.99 -4.75 -2.39
N ARG A 76 30.79 -4.41 -2.89
CA ARG A 76 29.71 -3.91 -2.05
C ARG A 76 29.26 -4.95 -1.03
N SER A 77 29.16 -6.22 -1.44
CA SER A 77 28.75 -7.30 -0.53
C SER A 77 29.78 -7.54 0.58
N SER A 78 31.08 -7.49 0.26
CA SER A 78 32.14 -7.62 1.27
C SER A 78 32.17 -6.42 2.20
N LEU A 79 32.02 -5.19 1.67
CA LEU A 79 31.96 -3.96 2.48
C LEU A 79 30.75 -3.96 3.43
N LEU A 80 29.61 -4.50 3.01
CA LEU A 80 28.43 -4.62 3.88
C LEU A 80 28.64 -5.62 5.02
N GLN A 81 29.33 -6.74 4.76
CA GLN A 81 29.69 -7.71 5.79
C GLN A 81 30.69 -7.13 6.77
N GLU A 82 31.72 -6.43 6.27
CA GLU A 82 32.72 -5.76 7.11
C GLU A 82 32.09 -4.67 7.98
N LEU A 83 31.21 -3.83 7.40
CA LEU A 83 30.46 -2.82 8.14
C LEU A 83 29.63 -3.46 9.27
N GLN A 84 29.01 -4.61 9.01
CA GLN A 84 28.24 -5.32 10.03
C GLN A 84 29.14 -5.82 11.16
N ALA A 85 30.27 -6.47 10.83
CA ALA A 85 31.23 -6.94 11.82
C ALA A 85 31.77 -5.79 12.69
N LEU A 86 32.15 -4.66 12.08
CA LEU A 86 32.62 -3.47 12.79
C LEU A 86 31.55 -2.84 13.68
N ARG A 87 30.28 -2.87 13.28
CA ARG A 87 29.17 -2.40 14.13
C ARG A 87 29.00 -3.28 15.35
N GLU A 88 29.04 -4.60 15.18
CA GLU A 88 28.94 -5.55 16.28
C GLU A 88 30.11 -5.36 17.27
N GLU A 89 31.33 -5.22 16.74
CA GLU A 89 32.52 -4.94 17.55
C GLU A 89 32.43 -3.60 18.30
N ARG A 90 32.02 -2.52 17.61
CA ARG A 90 31.81 -1.22 18.25
C ARG A 90 30.80 -1.33 19.39
N THR A 91 29.71 -2.06 19.18
CA THR A 91 28.67 -2.24 20.21
C THR A 91 29.20 -3.03 21.40
N ARG A 92 30.01 -4.08 21.16
CA ARG A 92 30.68 -4.85 22.21
C ARG A 92 31.63 -3.98 23.02
N LEU A 93 32.50 -3.23 22.35
CA LEU A 93 33.47 -2.34 23.01
C LEU A 93 32.77 -1.22 23.80
N GLN A 94 31.66 -0.67 23.29
CA GLN A 94 30.88 0.31 24.03
C GLN A 94 30.23 -0.28 25.29
N ALA A 95 29.71 -1.51 25.20
CA ALA A 95 29.18 -2.21 26.36
C ALA A 95 30.29 -2.59 27.37
N GLU A 96 31.52 -2.80 26.90
CA GLU A 96 32.67 -3.02 27.76
C GLU A 96 33.12 -1.72 28.45
N LEU A 97 33.21 -0.61 27.72
CA LEU A 97 33.49 0.71 28.30
C LEU A 97 32.47 1.10 29.37
N GLU A 98 31.17 0.85 29.16
CA GLU A 98 30.14 1.16 30.14
C GLU A 98 30.37 0.41 31.48
N LYS A 99 30.98 -0.78 31.47
CA LYS A 99 31.32 -1.51 32.70
C LYS A 99 32.43 -0.83 33.51
N TYR A 100 33.30 -0.08 32.84
CA TYR A 100 34.41 0.63 33.48
C TYR A 100 34.11 2.10 33.74
N ARG A 101 32.86 2.53 33.51
CA ARG A 101 32.42 3.92 33.69
C ARG A 101 32.58 4.46 35.11
N GLU A 102 32.52 3.60 36.11
CA GLU A 102 32.75 3.96 37.53
C GLU A 102 34.25 4.04 37.90
N CYS A 103 35.14 3.56 37.02
CA CYS A 103 36.60 3.62 37.19
C CYS A 103 37.25 4.74 36.37
N ASP A 104 36.45 5.64 35.80
CA ASP A 104 36.93 6.72 34.95
C ASP A 104 37.62 7.79 35.83
N PRO A 105 38.91 8.12 35.61
CA PRO A 105 39.66 9.05 36.46
C PRO A 105 39.00 10.41 36.65
N GLU A 106 38.29 10.92 35.62
CA GLU A 106 37.52 12.16 35.71
C GLU A 106 36.27 12.01 36.62
N VAL A 107 35.60 10.85 36.62
CA VAL A 107 34.44 10.56 37.49
C VAL A 107 34.90 10.29 38.92
N VAL A 108 36.07 9.68 39.10
CA VAL A 108 36.68 9.40 40.41
C VAL A 108 37.25 10.67 41.05
N GLU A 109 37.72 11.65 40.26
CA GLU A 109 38.12 12.98 40.76
C GLU A 109 36.93 13.91 41.09
N GLU A 110 35.74 13.67 40.53
CA GLU A 110 34.50 14.39 40.87
C GLU A 110 33.75 13.84 42.10
N MET A 111 34.15 12.67 42.64
CA MET A 111 33.66 12.10 43.92
C MET A 111 34.48 12.58 45.12
#